data_AF-A0A967XS02-F1
#
_entry.id   AF-A0A967XS02-F1
#
_cell.length_a   1.000
_cell.length_b   1.000
_cell.length_c   1.000
_cell.angle_alpha   90.00
_cell.angle_beta   90.00
_cell.angle_gamma   90.00
#
_symmetry.space_group_name_H-M   'P 1'
#
loop_
_entity.id
_entity.type
_entity.pdbx_description
1 polymer ?
#
loop_
_entity_poly.entity_id
_entity_poly.type
_entity_poly.pdbx_seq_one_letter_code
_entity_poly.pdbx_strand_id
1 'polypeptide(L)' 'MPSPRYWREVPARYRLEGAQCQDCDNVIVPARPVCPECRGTRMEPVRL' A
#
# COMPACT_ATOMS: atom_id res chain seq x y z
N MET A 1 23.57 -0.29 11.31
CA MET A 1 22.33 0.46 11.62
C MET A 1 21.31 0.17 10.53
N PRO A 2 20.08 -0.27 10.87
CA PRO A 2 19.02 -0.39 9.87
C PRO A 2 18.75 0.99 9.24
N SER A 3 18.59 1.02 7.92
CA SER A 3 18.35 2.27 7.20
C SER A 3 16.94 2.80 7.48
N PRO A 4 16.70 4.12 7.34
CA PRO A 4 15.33 4.67 7.45
C PRO A 4 14.33 4.05 6.48
N ARG A 5 14.81 3.50 5.36
CA ARG A 5 13.99 2.74 4.40
C ARG A 5 13.46 1.45 5.00
N TYR A 6 14.28 0.73 5.77
CA TYR A 6 13.88 -0.50 6.42
C TYR A 6 12.65 -0.29 7.31
N TRP A 7 12.69 0.72 8.20
CA TRP A 7 11.56 1.04 9.08
C TRP A 7 10.27 1.39 8.34
N ARG A 8 10.35 2.05 7.19
CA ARG A 8 9.18 2.38 6.35
C ARG A 8 8.58 1.18 5.64
N GLU A 9 9.40 0.17 5.36
CA GLU A 9 8.96 -1.05 4.67
C GLU A 9 8.45 -2.13 5.63
N VAL A 10 8.73 -2.02 6.94
CA VAL A 10 8.25 -2.97 7.97
C VAL A 10 6.74 -3.20 7.93
N PRO A 11 5.85 -2.18 7.86
CA PRO A 11 4.41 -2.41 7.87
C PRO A 11 3.92 -3.17 6.62
N ALA A 12 4.45 -2.81 5.45
CA ALA A 12 4.11 -3.48 4.20
C ALA A 12 4.66 -4.92 4.12
N ARG A 13 5.88 -5.16 4.64
CA ARG A 13 6.54 -6.47 4.56
C ARG A 13 6.07 -7.46 5.63
N TYR A 14 5.86 -7.01 6.87
CA TYR A 14 5.55 -7.90 7.99
C TYR A 14 4.07 -7.92 8.37
N ARG A 15 3.34 -6.84 8.14
CA ARG A 15 1.90 -6.75 8.47
C ARG A 15 1.00 -6.81 7.24
N LEU A 16 1.61 -6.97 6.05
CA LEU A 16 0.91 -6.94 4.76
C LEU A 16 -0.07 -5.75 4.66
N GLU A 17 0.33 -4.61 5.21
CA GLU A 17 -0.46 -3.38 5.14
C GLU A 17 -0.38 -2.81 3.72
N GLY A 18 -1.50 -2.89 3.01
CA GLY A 18 -1.70 -2.39 1.65
C GLY A 18 -2.81 -1.36 1.57
N ALA A 19 -3.18 -1.04 0.34
CA ALA A 19 -4.35 -0.24 0.05
C ALA A 19 -5.14 -0.88 -1.09
N GLN A 20 -6.46 -0.95 -0.93
CA GLN A 20 -7.38 -1.38 -1.97
C GLN A 20 -7.94 -0.14 -2.67
N CYS A 21 -7.87 -0.15 -4.00
CA CYS A 21 -8.48 0.90 -4.80
C CYS A 21 -9.99 0.67 -4.90
N GLN A 22 -10.79 1.67 -4.56
CA GLN A 22 -12.27 1.61 -4.65
C GLN A 22 -12.78 1.68 -6.10
N ASP A 23 -11.97 2.17 -7.04
CA ASP A 23 -12.38 2.38 -8.44
C ASP A 23 -12.14 1.14 -9.32
N CYS A 24 -11.20 0.26 -8.95
CA CYS A 24 -10.85 -0.93 -9.73
C CYS A 24 -10.70 -2.21 -8.89
N ASP A 25 -11.05 -2.16 -7.60
CA ASP A 25 -10.95 -3.24 -6.61
C ASP A 25 -9.55 -3.85 -6.44
N ASN A 26 -8.52 -3.26 -7.06
CA ASN A 26 -7.17 -3.81 -7.04
C ASN A 26 -6.50 -3.54 -5.67
N VAL A 27 -5.87 -4.57 -5.12
CA VAL A 27 -5.15 -4.49 -3.84
C VAL A 27 -3.65 -4.31 -4.11
N ILE A 28 -3.08 -3.25 -3.54
CA ILE A 28 -1.69 -2.86 -3.77
C ILE A 28 -0.95 -2.85 -2.44
N VAL A 29 0.14 -3.61 -2.37
CA VAL A 29 1.09 -3.62 -1.24
C VAL A 29 2.46 -3.22 -1.80
N PRO A 30 3.14 -2.18 -1.27
CA PRO A 30 2.76 -1.28 -0.16
C PRO A 30 1.65 -0.29 -0.52
N ALA A 31 0.94 0.22 0.49
CA ALA A 31 -0.06 1.29 0.33
C ALA A 31 0.53 2.52 -0.38
N ARG A 32 -0.13 2.99 -1.44
CA ARG A 32 0.27 4.18 -2.22
C ARG A 32 -0.92 5.13 -2.35
N PRO A 33 -0.70 6.45 -2.47
CA PRO A 33 -1.79 7.42 -2.66
C PRO A 33 -2.43 7.35 -4.05
N VAL A 34 -1.77 6.70 -5.03
CA VAL A 34 -2.24 6.62 -6.41
C VAL A 34 -2.22 5.17 -6.86
N CYS A 35 -3.34 4.70 -7.40
CA CYS A 35 -3.44 3.38 -8.01
C CYS A 35 -2.67 3.34 -9.35
N PRO A 36 -1.81 2.34 -9.60
CA PRO A 36 -1.07 2.22 -10.86
C PRO A 36 -1.96 1.84 -12.05
N GLU A 37 -3.11 1.18 -11.81
CA GLU A 37 -4.03 0.73 -12.86
C GLU A 37 -4.94 1.87 -13.34
N CYS A 38 -5.75 2.42 -12.43
CA CYS A 38 -6.77 3.41 -12.78
C CYS A 38 -6.32 4.86 -12.56
N ARG A 39 -5.15 5.09 -11.93
CA ARG A 39 -4.69 6.43 -11.47
C ARG A 39 -5.66 7.12 -10.51
N GLY A 40 -6.61 6.38 -9.93
CA GLY A 40 -7.50 6.85 -8.90
C GLY A 40 -6.76 7.19 -7.61
N THR A 41 -7.31 8.16 -6.88
CA THR A 41 -6.79 8.62 -5.58
C THR A 41 -7.60 8.04 -4.41
N ARG A 42 -8.68 7.29 -4.70
CA ARG A 42 -9.53 6.63 -3.71
C ARG A 42 -8.95 5.27 -3.33
N MET A 43 -8.11 5.30 -2.30
CA MET A 43 -7.39 4.14 -1.78
C MET A 43 -7.78 3.93 -0.31
N GLU A 44 -8.34 2.77 0.03
CA GLU A 44 -8.69 2.41 1.40
C GLU A 44 -7.60 1.51 2.01
N PRO A 45 -7.10 1.78 3.22
CA PRO A 45 -6.11 0.91 3.86
C PRO A 45 -6.69 -0.47 4.16
N VAL A 46 -6.04 -1.51 3.65
CA VAL A 46 -6.42 -2.90 3.89
C VAL A 46 -5.25 -3.65 4.50
N ARG A 47 -5.56 -4.48 5.50
CA ARG A 47 -4.66 -5.49 6.05
C ARG A 47 -5.09 -6.84 5.47
N LEU A 48 -4.18 -7.48 4.75
CA LEU A 48 -4.37 -8.83 4.21
C LEU A 48 -3.92 -9.89 5.20
#